data_AF-A0A7S2QUI3-F1
#
_entry.id   AF-A0A7S2QUI3-F1
#
_cell.length_a   1.000
_cell.length_b   1.000
_cell.length_c   1.000
_cell.angle_alpha   90.00
_cell.angle_beta   90.00
_cell.angle_gamma   90.00
#
_symmetry.space_group_name_H-M   'P 1'
#
loop_
_entity.id
_entity.type
_entity.pdbx_description
1 polymer ?
#
loop_
_entity_poly.entity_id
_entity_poly.type
_entity_poly.pdbx_seq_one_letter_code
_entity_poly.pdbx_strand_id
1 'polypeptide(L)'
;ALSCFKYDADFVAYGIAAQRQSTGSDTSNIKCAKDYSVNFETISVSRTAQLQECVNQCAETQGCTVMVHRLAGSRCILGTRPLYGMDGQMGPERAGSGTTTCVWDDADWLRIGAVYDPS
;
A
#
# COMPACT_ATOMS: atom_id res chain seq x y z
N ALA A 1 -11.94 -6.52 12.30
CA ALA A 1 -11.05 -7.23 11.37
C ALA A 1 -10.78 -6.30 10.20
N LEU A 2 -9.51 -5.99 9.91
CA LEU A 2 -9.17 -5.22 8.70
C LEU A 2 -9.47 -6.10 7.48
N SER A 3 -10.45 -5.71 6.68
CA SER A 3 -10.80 -6.40 5.43
C SER A 3 -10.12 -5.67 4.29
N CYS A 4 -9.08 -6.27 3.70
CA CYS A 4 -8.38 -5.71 2.54
C CYS A 4 -8.82 -6.49 1.28
N PHE A 5 -9.91 -6.09 0.59
CA PHE A 5 -10.28 -6.73 -0.69
C PHE A 5 -10.86 -5.76 -1.73
N LYS A 6 -10.30 -5.75 -2.95
CA LYS A 6 -10.91 -5.25 -4.22
C LYS A 6 -10.13 -5.75 -5.48
N TYR A 7 -10.76 -5.69 -6.66
CA TYR A 7 -10.43 -6.43 -7.90
C TYR A 7 -9.79 -5.56 -9.01
N ASP A 8 -9.36 -6.22 -10.10
CA ASP A 8 -8.43 -5.75 -11.15
C ASP A 8 -8.89 -4.60 -12.09
N ALA A 9 -10.11 -4.09 -11.98
CA ALA A 9 -10.70 -3.19 -12.98
C ALA A 9 -10.40 -1.69 -12.77
N ASP A 10 -9.77 -1.33 -11.66
CA ASP A 10 -9.76 0.04 -11.12
C ASP A 10 -8.40 0.75 -11.19
N PHE A 11 -7.54 0.40 -12.16
CA PHE A 11 -6.30 1.15 -12.44
C PHE A 11 -6.33 1.68 -13.87
N VAL A 12 -6.33 3.00 -14.05
CA VAL A 12 -6.49 3.63 -15.38
C VAL A 12 -5.19 4.30 -15.87
N ALA A 13 -4.13 4.40 -15.07
CA ALA A 13 -2.96 5.20 -15.46
C ALA A 13 -1.91 4.41 -16.28
N TYR A 14 -1.88 4.72 -17.58
CA TYR A 14 -0.79 4.53 -18.56
C TYR A 14 -0.38 3.09 -18.93
N GLY A 15 -1.18 2.47 -19.80
CA GLY A 15 -0.66 1.70 -20.95
C GLY A 15 0.03 0.36 -20.71
N ILE A 16 0.15 -0.10 -19.47
CA ILE A 16 0.61 -1.45 -19.16
C ILE A 16 -0.61 -2.32 -18.90
N ALA A 17 -0.97 -3.13 -19.89
CA ALA A 17 -1.90 -4.24 -19.73
C ALA A 17 -1.37 -5.16 -18.63
N ALA A 18 -1.89 -5.00 -17.42
CA ALA A 18 -1.56 -5.90 -16.35
C ALA A 18 -2.77 -6.09 -15.45
N GLN A 19 -3.21 -7.34 -15.40
CA GLN A 19 -4.16 -7.90 -14.46
C GLN A 19 -3.62 -7.66 -13.03
N ARG A 20 -4.21 -6.78 -12.22
CA ARG A 20 -3.58 -6.31 -10.97
C ARG A 20 -4.55 -5.99 -9.83
N GLN A 21 -4.44 -6.76 -8.74
CA GLN A 21 -5.27 -6.71 -7.53
C GLN A 21 -4.86 -5.57 -6.57
N SER A 22 -5.74 -4.64 -6.21
CA SER A 22 -5.51 -3.72 -5.08
C SER A 22 -6.77 -3.51 -4.25
N THR A 23 -6.63 -3.25 -2.95
CA THR A 23 -7.63 -3.58 -1.94
C THR A 23 -7.83 -2.49 -0.85
N GLY A 24 -8.68 -1.50 -1.09
CA GLY A 24 -9.03 -0.46 -0.09
C GLY A 24 -9.89 -0.96 1.09
N SER A 25 -9.81 -0.33 2.27
CA SER A 25 -10.67 -0.62 3.44
C SER A 25 -11.38 0.66 3.93
N ASP A 26 -12.71 0.71 3.82
CA ASP A 26 -13.52 1.91 4.11
C ASP A 26 -13.70 2.25 5.61
N THR A 27 -13.21 1.40 6.52
CA THR A 27 -13.51 1.60 7.96
C THR A 27 -12.53 2.52 8.68
N SER A 28 -11.51 3.07 8.01
CA SER A 28 -10.48 3.91 8.68
C SER A 28 -9.75 4.93 7.79
N ASN A 29 -10.24 5.24 6.58
CA ASN A 29 -9.49 5.99 5.55
C ASN A 29 -8.17 5.30 5.14
N ILE A 30 -8.07 3.98 5.29
CA ILE A 30 -6.84 3.22 5.00
C ILE A 30 -7.09 2.37 3.77
N LYS A 31 -6.29 2.57 2.73
CA LYS A 31 -6.38 1.81 1.49
C LYS A 31 -5.17 0.92 1.32
N CYS A 32 -5.38 -0.37 1.12
CA CYS A 32 -4.29 -1.33 1.01
C CYS A 32 -4.16 -1.88 -0.40
N ALA A 33 -3.00 -2.41 -0.76
CA ALA A 33 -2.72 -3.07 -2.03
C ALA A 33 -1.93 -4.33 -1.72
N LYS A 34 -2.55 -5.49 -1.99
CA LYS A 34 -1.98 -6.80 -1.70
C LYS A 34 -1.10 -7.28 -2.84
N ASP A 35 0.04 -7.86 -2.49
CA ASP A 35 1.13 -8.33 -3.33
C ASP A 35 1.87 -7.21 -4.09
N TYR A 36 1.71 -5.96 -3.60
CA TYR A 36 2.35 -4.76 -4.12
C TYR A 36 3.19 -4.03 -3.08
N SER A 37 4.25 -3.38 -3.55
CA SER A 37 5.07 -2.42 -2.81
C SER A 37 5.13 -1.10 -3.58
N VAL A 38 5.24 -0.01 -2.85
CA VAL A 38 5.60 1.31 -3.39
C VAL A 38 6.95 1.73 -2.78
N ASN A 39 7.65 2.70 -3.39
CA ASN A 39 8.73 3.36 -2.68
C ASN A 39 8.16 4.50 -1.84
N PHE A 40 8.92 4.95 -0.86
CA PHE A 40 8.53 6.03 0.03
C PHE A 40 9.72 6.47 0.85
N GLU A 41 9.62 7.65 1.45
CA GLU A 41 10.60 8.10 2.43
C GLU A 41 10.38 7.32 3.72
N THR A 42 11.34 6.44 4.06
CA THR A 42 11.24 5.55 5.22
C THR A 42 11.38 6.34 6.51
N ILE A 43 10.41 6.19 7.41
CA ILE A 43 10.47 6.69 8.79
C ILE A 43 11.12 5.63 9.69
N SER A 44 10.62 4.40 9.62
CA SER A 44 11.07 3.33 10.51
C SER A 44 10.85 1.95 9.91
N VAL A 45 11.56 0.97 10.46
CA VAL A 45 11.44 -0.44 10.10
C VAL A 45 11.33 -1.25 11.38
N SER A 46 10.29 -2.07 11.47
CA SER A 46 10.03 -2.95 12.61
C SER A 46 9.81 -4.40 12.15
N ARG A 47 9.74 -5.32 13.10
CA ARG A 47 9.41 -6.71 12.84
C ARG A 47 8.03 -7.05 13.40
N THR A 48 7.09 -7.38 12.52
CA THR A 48 5.79 -7.95 12.88
C THR A 48 5.29 -8.90 11.79
N ALA A 49 4.74 -10.04 12.22
CA ALA A 49 4.07 -10.98 11.34
C ALA A 49 2.62 -10.57 11.04
N GLN A 50 2.05 -9.63 11.80
CA GLN A 50 0.65 -9.26 11.74
C GLN A 50 0.47 -7.94 10.98
N LEU A 51 -0.31 -7.98 9.91
CA LEU A 51 -0.64 -6.78 9.14
C LEU A 51 -1.29 -5.69 10.01
N GLN A 52 -2.22 -6.09 10.89
CA GLN A 52 -2.92 -5.17 11.80
C GLN A 52 -1.96 -4.42 12.71
N GLU A 53 -0.92 -5.09 13.19
CA GLU A 53 0.08 -4.44 14.04
C GLU A 53 0.88 -3.41 13.24
N CYS A 54 1.26 -3.73 12.00
CA CYS A 54 1.92 -2.78 11.10
C CYS A 54 1.03 -1.55 10.81
N VAL A 55 -0.27 -1.78 10.63
CA VAL A 55 -1.26 -0.71 10.46
C VAL A 55 -1.30 0.20 11.67
N ASN A 56 -1.41 -0.38 12.87
CA ASN A 56 -1.48 0.39 14.11
C ASN A 56 -0.18 1.18 14.34
N GLN A 57 0.98 0.59 14.07
CA GLN A 57 2.26 1.29 14.18
C GLN A 57 2.33 2.50 13.25
N CYS A 58 1.81 2.42 12.02
CA CYS A 58 1.72 3.59 11.14
C CYS A 58 0.74 4.63 11.69
N ALA A 59 -0.45 4.21 12.13
CA ALA A 59 -1.46 5.13 12.68
C ALA A 59 -0.96 5.89 13.94
N GLU A 60 -0.10 5.27 14.74
CA GLU A 60 0.50 5.87 15.94
C GLU A 60 1.78 6.66 15.64
N THR A 61 2.41 6.44 14.48
CA THR A 61 3.65 7.12 14.08
C THR A 61 3.34 8.46 13.44
N GLN A 62 3.76 9.54 14.09
CA GLN A 62 3.58 10.90 13.56
C GLN A 62 4.17 11.02 12.14
N GLY A 63 3.32 11.44 11.20
CA GLY A 63 3.71 11.67 9.81
C GLY A 63 3.68 10.43 8.92
N CYS A 64 3.40 9.23 9.44
CA CYS A 64 3.27 8.03 8.60
C CYS A 64 2.01 8.14 7.72
N THR A 65 2.19 8.11 6.40
CA THR A 65 1.09 8.12 5.42
C THR A 65 1.05 6.86 4.55
N VAL A 66 2.11 6.05 4.62
CA VAL A 66 2.25 4.80 3.88
C VAL A 66 3.01 3.78 4.71
N MET A 67 2.62 2.51 4.58
CA MET A 67 3.39 1.39 5.10
C MET A 67 3.46 0.24 4.12
N VAL A 68 4.49 -0.59 4.26
CA VAL A 68 4.63 -1.88 3.58
C VAL A 68 4.87 -2.97 4.61
N HIS A 69 3.93 -3.91 4.68
CA HIS A 69 4.05 -5.15 5.44
C HIS A 69 4.55 -6.26 4.53
N ARG A 70 5.62 -6.94 4.92
CA ARG A 70 6.12 -8.15 4.25
C ARG A 70 6.01 -9.31 5.22
N LEU A 71 5.12 -10.23 4.92
CA LEU A 71 4.96 -11.48 5.68
C LEU A 71 6.27 -12.27 5.65
N ALA A 72 6.92 -12.32 4.48
CA ALA A 72 8.26 -12.87 4.33
C ALA A 72 9.27 -12.03 5.15
N GLY A 73 9.83 -12.64 6.19
CA GLY A 73 10.74 -11.96 7.12
C GLY A 73 10.04 -11.05 8.13
N SER A 74 8.70 -11.07 8.17
CA SER A 74 7.87 -10.35 9.15
C SER A 74 8.30 -8.89 9.31
N ARG A 75 8.41 -8.15 8.20
CA ARG A 75 8.86 -6.75 8.22
C ARG A 75 7.66 -5.82 8.09
N CYS A 76 7.67 -4.75 8.86
CA CYS A 76 6.81 -3.60 8.66
C CYS A 76 7.69 -2.38 8.41
N ILE A 77 7.45 -1.68 7.32
CA ILE A 77 8.24 -0.55 6.87
C ILE A 77 7.28 0.63 6.82
N LEU A 78 7.52 1.64 7.65
CA LEU A 78 6.69 2.82 7.77
C LEU A 78 7.32 3.98 7.01
N GLY A 79 6.51 4.85 6.44
CA GLY A 79 7.02 5.99 5.70
C GLY A 79 6.02 7.06 5.35
N THR A 80 6.53 8.02 4.59
CA THR A 80 5.80 9.17 4.09
C THR A 80 5.99 9.28 2.59
N ARG A 81 5.11 10.03 1.92
CA ARG A 81 5.25 10.37 0.51
C ARG A 81 5.43 9.09 -0.30
N PRO A 82 4.39 8.27 -0.48
CA PRO A 82 4.46 7.15 -1.40
C PRO A 82 4.91 7.68 -2.77
N LEU A 83 6.15 7.34 -3.11
CA LEU A 83 6.83 7.66 -4.35
C LEU A 83 6.76 6.42 -5.25
N TYR A 84 6.84 6.71 -6.54
CA TYR A 84 7.12 5.85 -7.69
C TYR A 84 7.63 4.42 -7.37
N GLY A 85 7.17 3.40 -8.10
CA GLY A 85 7.79 2.08 -8.13
C GLY A 85 9.31 2.12 -8.32
N MET A 86 9.99 0.97 -8.15
CA MET A 86 11.42 0.86 -8.45
C MET A 86 11.74 1.45 -9.83
N ASP A 87 12.95 1.98 -9.96
CA ASP A 87 13.47 2.56 -11.21
C ASP A 87 12.73 3.82 -11.72
N GLY A 88 12.01 4.54 -10.84
CA GLY A 88 11.39 5.82 -11.18
C GLY A 88 10.10 5.71 -11.99
N GLN A 89 9.49 4.52 -12.05
CA GLN A 89 8.20 4.31 -12.70
C GLN A 89 7.04 4.70 -11.79
N MET A 90 6.00 5.34 -12.33
CA MET A 90 4.82 5.69 -11.54
C MET A 90 3.98 4.45 -11.20
N GLY A 91 3.59 4.32 -9.92
CA GLY A 91 2.64 3.31 -9.45
C GLY A 91 3.24 2.18 -8.60
N PRO A 92 2.39 1.35 -8.00
CA PRO A 92 2.80 0.21 -7.19
C PRO A 92 3.40 -0.91 -8.05
N GLU A 93 4.39 -1.60 -7.51
CA GLU A 93 5.04 -2.73 -8.17
C GLU A 93 4.74 -4.04 -7.48
N ARG A 94 4.70 -5.10 -8.28
CA ARG A 94 4.44 -6.45 -7.76
C ARG A 94 5.64 -6.91 -6.92
N ALA A 95 5.43 -7.05 -5.62
CA ALA A 95 6.46 -7.43 -4.66
C ALA A 95 6.40 -8.92 -4.27
N GLY A 96 5.47 -9.67 -4.86
CA GLY A 96 5.27 -11.09 -4.59
C GLY A 96 4.27 -11.34 -3.46
N SER A 97 3.89 -12.61 -3.29
CA SER A 97 2.85 -13.01 -2.35
C SER A 97 3.21 -12.64 -0.91
N GLY A 98 2.27 -12.03 -0.20
CA GLY A 98 2.44 -11.68 1.21
C GLY A 98 3.16 -10.35 1.45
N THR A 99 3.25 -9.49 0.44
CA THR A 99 3.53 -8.06 0.64
C THR A 99 2.23 -7.28 0.61
N THR A 100 2.01 -6.35 1.53
CA THR A 100 0.83 -5.47 1.52
C THR A 100 1.30 -4.05 1.73
N THR A 101 0.98 -3.17 0.79
CA THR A 101 1.12 -1.71 0.98
C THR A 101 -0.17 -1.18 1.55
N CYS A 102 -0.15 -0.23 2.48
CA CYS A 102 -1.33 0.55 2.86
C CYS A 102 -1.01 2.04 2.91
N VAL A 103 -1.98 2.88 2.52
CA VAL A 103 -1.90 4.34 2.54
C VAL A 103 -3.11 4.94 3.26
N TRP A 104 -2.93 6.10 3.88
CA TRP A 104 -3.94 6.75 4.73
C TRP A 104 -4.65 7.93 4.06
N ASP A 105 -4.16 8.40 2.91
CA ASP A 105 -4.71 9.56 2.21
C ASP A 105 -5.14 9.18 0.78
N ASP A 106 -6.27 9.73 0.36
CA ASP A 106 -6.80 9.63 -1.00
C ASP A 106 -5.84 10.25 -2.01
N ALA A 107 -5.18 11.34 -1.65
CA ALA A 107 -4.17 11.94 -2.52
C ALA A 107 -2.99 10.98 -2.76
N ASP A 108 -2.57 10.26 -1.72
CA ASP A 108 -1.50 9.26 -1.80
C ASP A 108 -1.95 8.01 -2.59
N TRP A 109 -3.21 7.60 -2.43
CA TRP A 109 -3.82 6.53 -3.26
C TRP A 109 -3.86 6.90 -4.74
N LEU A 110 -4.29 8.11 -5.07
CA LEU A 110 -4.32 8.61 -6.45
C LEU A 110 -2.90 8.80 -7.02
N ARG A 111 -1.93 9.22 -6.20
CA ARG A 111 -0.52 9.37 -6.60
C ARG A 111 0.12 8.07 -7.02
N ILE A 112 -0.26 6.95 -6.39
CA ILE A 112 0.18 5.62 -6.81
C ILE A 112 -0.61 5.11 -8.03
N GLY A 113 -1.43 5.95 -8.66
CA GLY A 113 -2.17 5.61 -9.88
C GLY A 113 -3.35 4.66 -9.64
N ALA A 114 -3.74 4.45 -8.39
CA ALA A 114 -4.91 3.65 -8.04
C ALA A 114 -6.17 4.49 -8.23
N VAL A 115 -7.14 3.98 -8.98
CA VAL A 115 -8.44 4.65 -9.11
C VAL A 115 -9.32 4.25 -7.93
N TYR A 116 -10.09 5.21 -7.45
CA TYR A 116 -11.12 4.98 -6.46
C TYR A 116 -12.34 4.36 -7.15
N ASP A 117 -12.68 3.12 -6.83
CA ASP A 117 -13.95 2.51 -7.22
C ASP A 117 -14.93 2.56 -6.04
N PRO A 118 -16.04 3.31 -6.14
CA PRO A 118 -17.05 3.42 -5.08
C PRO A 118 -17.96 2.19 -4.91
N SER A 119 -17.71 1.08 -5.63
CA SER A 119 -18.58 -0.11 -5.60
C SER A 119 -18.64 -0.90 -4.28
#